data_AF-A0A385FXT6-F1
#
_entry.id   AF-A0A385FXT6-F1
#
_cell.length_a   1.000
_cell.length_b   1.000
_cell.length_c   1.000
_cell.angle_alpha   90.00
_cell.angle_beta   90.00
_cell.angle_gamma   90.00
#
_symmetry.space_group_name_H-M   'P 1'
#
loop_
_entity.id
_entity.type
_entity.pdbx_description
1 polymer ?
#
loop_
_entity_poly.entity_id
_entity_poly.type
_entity_poly.pdbx_seq_one_letter_code
_entity_poly.pdbx_strand_id
1 'polypeptide(L)'
;MISNEQLQAVLDEHVPAELQGDFELRAICHSIAAIRYPVSPSEARLFSSPILMPADSPEEEDYFKDTGMILLESCDQRLTWRIGEIQDAVFDMFSEMAGTDPAIE
;
A
#
# COMPACT_ATOMS: atom_id res chain seq x y z
N MET A 1 13.43 -15.76 0.88
CA MET A 1 12.96 -14.71 1.81
C MET A 1 13.43 -13.38 1.26
N ILE A 2 12.60 -12.34 1.35
CA ILE A 2 12.92 -10.98 0.88
C ILE A 2 14.03 -10.40 1.76
N SER A 3 14.97 -9.66 1.17
CA SER A 3 16.03 -9.01 1.94
C SER A 3 15.51 -7.75 2.64
N ASN A 4 16.16 -7.36 3.75
CA ASN A 4 15.85 -6.08 4.40
C ASN A 4 16.08 -4.89 3.46
N GLU A 5 17.06 -4.97 2.56
CA GLU A 5 17.31 -3.93 1.55
C GLU A 5 16.14 -3.78 0.56
N GLN A 6 15.56 -4.90 0.11
CA GLN A 6 14.39 -4.90 -0.77
C GLN A 6 13.16 -4.32 -0.08
N LEU A 7 12.93 -4.67 1.19
CA LEU A 7 11.84 -4.10 1.97
C LEU A 7 12.05 -2.60 2.20
N GLN A 8 13.27 -2.18 2.55
CA GLN A 8 13.58 -0.78 2.81
C GLN A 8 13.41 0.07 1.54
N ALA A 9 13.84 -0.44 0.38
CA ALA A 9 13.63 0.25 -0.90
C ALA A 9 12.15 0.50 -1.20
N VAL A 10 11.27 -0.47 -0.89
CA VAL A 10 9.81 -0.30 -1.06
C VAL A 10 9.24 0.69 -0.04
N LEU A 11 9.69 0.64 1.22
CA LEU A 11 9.29 1.62 2.23
C LEU A 11 9.66 3.05 1.82
N ASP A 12 10.88 3.25 1.33
CA ASP A 12 11.38 4.56 0.91
C ASP A 12 10.65 5.11 -0.32
N GLU A 13 10.15 4.24 -1.21
CA GLU A 13 9.37 4.62 -2.39
C GLU A 13 7.93 5.01 -2.06
N HIS A 14 7.30 4.31 -1.10
CA HIS A 14 5.85 4.35 -0.91
C HIS A 14 5.39 5.03 0.38
N VAL A 15 6.24 5.08 1.41
CA VAL A 15 5.85 5.48 2.75
C VAL A 15 6.68 6.68 3.20
N PRO A 16 6.04 7.80 3.62
CA PRO A 16 6.75 8.91 4.23
C PRO A 16 7.64 8.44 5.39
N ALA A 17 8.85 9.00 5.51
CA ALA A 17 9.88 8.51 6.44
C ALA A 17 9.38 8.44 7.89
N GLU A 18 8.58 9.43 8.30
CA GLU A 18 7.96 9.55 9.61
C GLU A 18 6.94 8.44 9.92
N LEU A 19 6.38 7.80 8.89
CA LEU A 19 5.36 6.74 9.03
C LEU A 19 5.94 5.33 8.86
N GLN A 20 7.23 5.17 8.50
CA GLN A 20 7.84 3.86 8.30
C GLN A 20 7.92 2.98 9.57
N GLY A 21 7.61 3.55 10.74
CA GLY A 21 7.44 2.82 12.00
C GLY A 21 6.12 2.06 12.12
N ASP A 22 5.11 2.38 11.30
CA ASP A 22 3.79 1.73 11.37
C ASP A 22 3.86 0.27 10.88
N PHE A 23 3.36 -0.64 11.71
CA PHE A 23 3.43 -2.08 11.44
C PHE A 23 2.60 -2.51 10.22
N GLU A 24 1.46 -1.86 9.97
CA GLU A 24 0.59 -2.20 8.84
C GLU A 24 1.18 -1.72 7.53
N LEU A 25 1.71 -0.49 7.48
CA LEU A 25 2.42 0.02 6.31
C LEU A 25 3.61 -0.86 5.95
N ARG A 26 4.39 -1.31 6.95
CA ARG A 26 5.50 -2.27 6.72
C ARG A 26 5.01 -3.62 6.20
N ALA A 27 3.90 -4.14 6.69
CA ALA A 27 3.33 -5.41 6.22
C ALA A 27 2.84 -5.31 4.78
N ILE A 28 2.23 -4.18 4.39
CA ILE A 28 1.81 -3.92 3.02
C ILE A 28 3.06 -3.81 2.12
N CYS A 29 4.08 -3.04 2.52
CA CYS A 29 5.35 -2.92 1.77
C CYS A 29 6.07 -4.26 1.61
N HIS A 30 6.02 -5.14 2.62
CA HIS A 30 6.55 -6.49 2.49
C HIS A 30 5.81 -7.31 1.42
N SER A 31 4.50 -7.14 1.30
CA SER A 31 3.71 -7.81 0.25
C SER A 31 4.08 -7.28 -1.14
N ILE A 32 4.24 -5.97 -1.29
CA ILE A 32 4.74 -5.33 -2.53
C ILE A 32 6.13 -5.88 -2.89
N ALA A 33 7.05 -5.92 -1.93
CA ALA A 33 8.39 -6.46 -2.14
C ALA A 33 8.36 -7.94 -2.56
N ALA A 34 7.43 -8.74 -2.01
CA ALA A 34 7.28 -10.16 -2.36
C ALA A 34 6.87 -10.34 -3.83
N ILE A 35 5.97 -9.47 -4.30
CA ILE A 35 5.47 -9.50 -5.67
C ILE A 35 6.55 -9.03 -6.65
N ARG A 36 7.27 -7.95 -6.31
CA ARG A 36 8.34 -7.38 -7.16
C ARG A 36 9.59 -8.28 -7.21
N TYR A 37 9.89 -8.98 -6.13
CA TYR A 37 11.09 -9.81 -5.98
C TYR A 37 10.71 -11.25 -5.57
N PRO A 38 10.04 -12.02 -6.45
CA PRO A 38 9.66 -13.40 -6.16
C PRO A 38 10.89 -14.24 -5.84
N VAL A 39 10.81 -15.06 -4.80
CA VAL A 39 11.94 -15.84 -4.28
C VAL A 39 12.01 -17.24 -4.90
N SER A 40 11.01 -17.60 -5.71
CA SER A 40 10.98 -18.87 -6.45
C SER A 40 10.39 -18.72 -7.86
N PRO A 41 10.74 -19.63 -8.79
CA PRO A 41 10.13 -19.66 -10.12
C PRO A 41 8.61 -19.90 -10.09
N SER A 42 8.09 -20.57 -9.07
CA SER A 42 6.65 -20.83 -8.92
C SER A 42 5.90 -19.55 -8.56
N GLU A 43 6.44 -18.73 -7.67
CA GLU A 43 5.89 -17.41 -7.35
C GLU A 43 5.95 -16.48 -8.55
N ALA A 44 7.09 -16.44 -9.26
CA ALA A 44 7.23 -15.62 -10.46
C ALA A 44 6.16 -15.96 -11.50
N ARG A 45 5.90 -17.27 -11.73
CA ARG A 45 4.83 -17.71 -12.64
C ARG A 45 3.43 -17.34 -12.16
N LEU A 46 3.19 -17.40 -10.85
CA LEU A 46 1.91 -17.00 -10.27
C LEU A 46 1.65 -15.52 -10.56
N PHE A 47 2.63 -14.65 -10.27
CA PHE A 47 2.49 -13.22 -10.46
C PHE A 47 2.43 -12.81 -11.94
N SER A 48 3.10 -13.54 -12.83
CA SER A 48 2.98 -13.34 -14.28
C SER A 48 1.78 -14.05 -14.91
N SER A 49 0.90 -14.68 -14.13
CA SER A 49 -0.26 -15.36 -14.68
C SER A 49 -1.30 -14.32 -15.10
N PRO A 50 -1.74 -14.30 -16.35
CA PRO A 50 -2.76 -13.36 -16.79
C PRO A 50 -4.14 -13.76 -16.24
N ILE A 51 -4.91 -12.77 -15.81
CA ILE A 51 -6.31 -12.87 -15.40
C ILE A 51 -7.12 -12.04 -16.39
N LEU A 52 -8.23 -12.60 -16.89
CA LEU A 52 -9.19 -11.86 -17.69
C LEU A 52 -9.96 -10.90 -16.79
N MET A 53 -9.83 -9.61 -17.07
CA MET A 53 -10.52 -8.53 -16.40
C MET A 53 -11.73 -8.12 -17.23
N PRO A 54 -12.90 -7.96 -16.60
CA PRO A 54 -14.05 -7.40 -17.29
C PRO A 54 -13.75 -5.96 -17.69
N ALA A 55 -14.26 -5.55 -18.86
CA ALA A 55 -14.27 -4.16 -19.26
C ALA A 55 -15.08 -3.29 -18.27
N ASP A 56 -14.63 -2.05 -18.06
CA ASP A 56 -15.31 -1.09 -17.18
C ASP A 56 -16.55 -0.47 -17.87
N SER A 57 -16.66 -0.63 -19.19
CA SER A 57 -17.79 -0.15 -19.98
C SER A 57 -18.22 -1.16 -21.07
N PRO A 58 -19.47 -1.09 -21.56
CA PRO A 58 -19.97 -1.99 -22.60
C PRO A 58 -19.31 -1.81 -23.98
N GLU A 59 -18.58 -0.72 -24.16
CA GLU A 59 -17.93 -0.32 -25.41
C GLU A 59 -16.48 -0.81 -25.49
N GLU A 60 -15.93 -1.25 -24.37
CA GLU A 60 -14.58 -1.78 -24.24
C GLU A 60 -14.60 -3.31 -24.26
N GLU A 61 -13.53 -3.90 -24.78
CA GLU A 61 -13.33 -5.35 -24.73
C GLU A 61 -12.66 -5.74 -23.41
N ASP A 62 -13.02 -6.92 -22.91
CA ASP A 62 -12.30 -7.54 -21.79
C ASP A 62 -10.80 -7.61 -22.09
N TYR A 63 -9.97 -7.39 -21.09
CA TYR A 63 -8.52 -7.33 -21.24
C TYR A 63 -7.82 -8.24 -20.25
N PHE A 64 -6.60 -8.68 -20.57
CA PHE A 64 -5.80 -9.48 -19.66
C PHE A 64 -4.89 -8.59 -18.83
N LYS A 65 -4.76 -8.92 -17.55
CA LYS A 65 -3.85 -8.27 -16.62
C LYS A 65 -3.11 -9.30 -15.78
N ASP A 66 -1.83 -9.07 -15.57
CA ASP A 66 -1.01 -9.98 -14.76
C ASP A 66 -1.48 -9.97 -13.30
N THR A 67 -1.54 -11.15 -12.68
CA THR A 67 -1.94 -11.34 -11.28
C THR A 67 -1.13 -10.43 -10.35
N GLY A 68 0.17 -10.30 -10.60
CA GLY A 68 1.07 -9.43 -9.83
C GLY A 68 0.66 -7.96 -9.93
N MET A 69 0.25 -7.48 -11.10
CA MET A 69 -0.21 -6.10 -11.27
C MET A 69 -1.50 -5.82 -10.48
N ILE A 70 -2.46 -6.75 -10.51
CA ILE A 70 -3.70 -6.63 -9.72
C ILE A 70 -3.39 -6.56 -8.22
N LEU A 71 -2.49 -7.43 -7.75
CA LEU A 71 -2.09 -7.46 -6.33
C LEU A 71 -1.34 -6.19 -5.92
N LEU A 72 -0.49 -5.64 -6.80
CA LEU A 72 0.22 -4.38 -6.55
C LEU A 72 -0.76 -3.21 -6.43
N GLU A 73 -1.73 -3.08 -7.33
CA GLU A 73 -2.76 -2.03 -7.24
C GLU A 73 -3.57 -2.12 -5.95
N SER A 74 -3.92 -3.34 -5.52
CA SER A 74 -4.58 -3.54 -4.24
C SER A 74 -3.71 -3.10 -3.06
N CYS A 75 -2.39 -3.33 -3.12
CA CYS A 75 -1.46 -2.85 -2.11
C CYS A 75 -1.35 -1.33 -2.10
N ASP A 76 -1.26 -0.69 -3.27
CA ASP A 76 -1.17 0.77 -3.42
C ASP A 76 -2.43 1.47 -2.86
N GLN A 77 -3.61 0.90 -3.12
CA GLN A 77 -4.85 1.40 -2.55
C GLN A 77 -4.88 1.29 -1.02
N ARG A 78 -4.40 0.16 -0.47
CA ARG A 78 -4.30 -0.04 0.98
C ARG A 78 -3.29 0.89 1.64
N LEU A 79 -2.16 1.16 0.99
CA LEU A 79 -1.19 2.15 1.47
C LEU A 79 -1.82 3.54 1.53
N THR A 80 -2.49 3.95 0.46
CA THR A 80 -3.16 5.25 0.37
C THR A 80 -4.17 5.42 1.49
N TRP A 81 -5.03 4.41 1.72
CA TRP A 81 -6.00 4.44 2.80
C TRP A 81 -5.35 4.50 4.18
N ARG A 82 -4.36 3.63 4.45
CA ARG A 82 -3.72 3.59 5.77
C ARG A 82 -2.96 4.86 6.09
N ILE A 83 -2.27 5.44 5.11
CA ILE A 83 -1.59 6.74 5.27
C ILE A 83 -2.63 7.84 5.57
N GLY A 84 -3.76 7.85 4.85
CA GLY A 84 -4.87 8.76 5.10
C GLY A 84 -5.42 8.63 6.53
N GLU A 85 -5.70 7.42 6.99
CA GLU A 85 -6.17 7.16 8.36
C GLU A 85 -5.22 7.69 9.43
N ILE A 86 -3.90 7.51 9.24
CA ILE A 86 -2.90 8.02 10.18
C ILE A 86 -2.89 9.56 10.16
N GLN A 87 -2.95 10.17 8.98
CA GLN A 87 -2.96 11.62 8.84
C GLN A 87 -4.22 12.25 9.46
N ASP A 88 -5.38 11.65 9.24
CA ASP A 88 -6.65 12.09 9.82
C ASP A 88 -6.62 11.97 11.35
N ALA A 89 -6.14 10.84 11.88
CA ALA A 89 -6.01 10.67 13.33
C ALA A 89 -5.05 11.69 13.98
N VAL A 90 -3.95 12.03 13.28
CA VAL A 90 -3.02 13.08 13.74
C VAL A 90 -3.71 14.44 13.72
N PHE A 91 -4.46 14.76 12.67
CA PHE A 91 -5.19 16.03 12.57
C PHE A 91 -6.27 16.18 13.65
N ASP A 92 -7.01 15.11 13.93
CA ASP A 92 -8.04 15.10 14.97
C ASP A 92 -7.45 15.32 16.36
N MET A 93 -6.32 14.65 16.68
CA MET A 93 -5.62 14.87 17.95
C MET A 93 -5.17 16.32 18.16
N PHE A 94 -4.67 16.98 17.11
CA PHE A 94 -4.30 18.40 17.20
C PHE A 94 -5.52 19.32 17.31
N SER A 95 -6.62 18.99 16.66
CA SER A 95 -7.87 19.75 16.72
C SER A 95 -8.52 19.69 18.11
N GLU A 96 -8.49 18.53 18.76
CA GLU A 96 -8.98 18.36 20.14
C GLU A 96 -8.11 19.10 21.17
N MET A 97 -6.79 19.10 20.99
CA MET A 97 -5.88 19.90 21.83
C MET A 97 -6.05 21.42 21.64
N ALA A 98 -6.39 21.87 20.44
CA ALA A 98 -6.65 23.29 20.18
C ALA A 98 -8.02 23.76 20.73
N GLY A 99 -8.99 22.86 20.88
CA GLY A 99 -10.31 23.14 21.46
C GLY A 99 -10.35 23.16 23.00
N THR A 100 -9.24 22.84 23.67
CA THR A 100 -9.10 22.83 25.13
C THR A 100 -8.27 24.01 25.64
N ASP A 101 -8.54 25.22 25.15
CA ASP A 101 -8.12 26.45 25.83
C ASP A 101 -9.10 26.68 27.01
N PRO A 102 -8.71 26.44 28.28
CA PRO A 102 -9.57 26.79 29.39
C PRO A 102 -9.69 28.31 29.38
N ALA A 103 -10.94 28.79 29.31
CA ALA A 103 -11.26 30.20 29.47
C ALA A 103 -10.37 30.81 30.56
N ILE A 104 -9.49 31.73 30.14
CA ILE A 104 -8.71 32.59 31.01
C ILE A 104 -9.71 33.27 31.95
N GLU A 105 -9.56 33.00 33.26
CA GLU A 105 -10.36 33.60 34.36
C GLU A 105 -10.41 35.13 34.30
#